data_AF-A0A7X0NVZ9-F1
#
_entry.id   AF-A0A7X0NVZ9-F1
#
_cell.length_a   1.000
_cell.length_b   1.000
_cell.length_c   1.000
_cell.angle_alpha   90.00
_cell.angle_beta   90.00
_cell.angle_gamma   90.00
#
_symmetry.space_group_name_H-M   'P 1'
#
loop_
_entity.id
_entity.type
_entity.pdbx_description
1 polymer ?
#
loop_
_entity_poly.entity_id
_entity_poly.type
_entity_poly.pdbx_seq_one_letter_code
_entity_poly.pdbx_strand_id
1 'polypeptide(L)'
;MPPPLSVPAWLWAATIATLLGLILLDLIIVNRRPHKVTIAESARWIVFYIGCAVAFGAGVWIFGGDEHAAAYITGYITEYTLSVDNLFIFMLIMANFAVPAIHQHRVLLIGIMMALVMRGIFIGVGAQAVQRFSWVFWLFGGILIYTAWKFAFNNNDDEEYDPNGGVVRLVRRLFPVTDTYHGSRLTIKQDGRRMLTPMFIVIIAIGGADLVFAVDSIPAIFGITQDAYLVFAANAFALMGLRQLYFLLGGLVEKLVYLTYGLAVILGFIGVKLVLHALHENELPFINGGEHVTWVPEINNWVSLAVIVTVLTVTTVASMIKSRRDTRRAAEQSLPGQPATGQPATGQTASEQSVSGQSVSGQSVSGQSVSGQAVSGQSVSGQSVSEPADQASN
;
A
#
# COMPACT_ATOMS: atom_id res chain seq x y z
N MET A 1 32.35 -17.09 -5.85
CA MET A 1 31.07 -16.97 -6.58
C MET A 1 30.98 -18.16 -7.53
N PRO A 2 29.86 -18.88 -7.57
CA PRO A 2 29.69 -20.02 -8.47
C PRO A 2 29.73 -19.56 -9.94
N PRO A 3 30.22 -20.39 -10.88
CA PRO A 3 30.16 -20.10 -12.31
C PRO A 3 28.69 -20.02 -12.79
N PRO A 4 28.37 -19.25 -13.84
CA PRO A 4 27.00 -19.17 -14.36
C PRO A 4 26.51 -20.54 -14.84
N LEU A 5 25.31 -20.97 -14.46
CA LEU A 5 24.72 -22.20 -15.01
C LEU A 5 24.46 -22.00 -16.51
N SER A 6 24.89 -22.95 -17.32
CA SER A 6 24.42 -23.05 -18.70
C SER A 6 22.98 -23.61 -18.69
N VAL A 7 22.02 -22.75 -18.36
CA VAL A 7 20.61 -23.15 -18.26
C VAL A 7 20.01 -23.33 -19.66
N PRO A 8 19.49 -24.51 -20.01
CA PRO A 8 18.85 -24.72 -21.30
C PRO A 8 17.65 -23.78 -21.50
N ALA A 9 17.44 -23.33 -22.73
CA ALA A 9 16.34 -22.42 -23.07
C ALA A 9 14.95 -22.99 -22.71
N TRP A 10 14.78 -24.32 -22.71
CA TRP A 10 13.54 -24.96 -22.30
C TRP A 10 13.26 -24.78 -20.80
N LEU A 11 14.28 -24.70 -19.95
CA LEU A 11 14.11 -24.50 -18.51
C LEU A 11 13.73 -23.05 -18.19
N TRP A 12 14.30 -22.10 -18.94
CA TRP A 12 13.83 -20.70 -18.95
C TRP A 12 12.35 -20.62 -19.35
N ALA A 13 11.98 -21.24 -20.47
CA ALA A 13 10.60 -21.25 -20.95
C ALA A 13 9.66 -21.92 -19.94
N ALA A 14 10.07 -23.03 -19.33
CA ALA A 14 9.30 -23.72 -18.29
C ALA A 14 9.09 -22.82 -17.05
N THR A 15 10.16 -22.15 -16.59
CA THR A 15 10.09 -21.26 -15.43
C THR A 15 9.18 -20.06 -15.70
N ILE A 16 9.34 -19.41 -16.85
CA ILE A 16 8.47 -18.30 -17.27
C ILE A 16 7.01 -18.78 -17.39
N ALA A 17 6.78 -19.95 -18.00
CA ALA A 17 5.44 -20.52 -18.12
C ALA A 17 4.82 -20.83 -16.74
N THR A 18 5.59 -21.38 -15.80
CA THR A 18 5.16 -21.58 -14.41
C THR A 18 4.82 -20.25 -13.75
N LEU A 19 5.66 -19.23 -13.92
CA LEU A 19 5.43 -17.93 -13.31
C LEU A 19 4.18 -17.24 -13.87
N LEU A 20 4.03 -17.23 -15.20
CA LEU A 20 2.83 -16.74 -15.88
C LEU A 20 1.59 -17.54 -15.49
N GLY A 21 1.73 -18.86 -15.32
CA GLY A 21 0.67 -19.74 -14.83
C GLY A 21 0.22 -19.37 -13.42
N LEU A 22 1.15 -19.10 -12.51
CA LEU A 22 0.85 -18.63 -11.15
C LEU A 22 0.16 -17.26 -11.15
N ILE A 23 0.63 -16.31 -11.98
CA ILE A 23 -0.01 -14.99 -12.15
C ILE A 23 -1.41 -15.14 -12.76
N LEU A 24 -1.58 -16.03 -13.74
CA LEU A 24 -2.87 -16.27 -14.37
C LEU A 24 -3.86 -16.93 -13.40
N LEU A 25 -3.41 -17.91 -12.62
CA LEU A 25 -4.19 -18.52 -11.55
C LEU A 25 -4.65 -17.46 -10.55
N ASP A 26 -3.73 -16.58 -10.16
CA ASP A 26 -4.00 -15.46 -9.27
C ASP A 26 -5.06 -14.51 -9.85
N LEU A 27 -4.97 -14.20 -11.16
CA LEU A 27 -5.94 -13.37 -11.87
C LEU A 27 -7.32 -14.04 -11.96
N ILE A 28 -7.37 -15.33 -12.29
CA ILE A 28 -8.61 -16.09 -12.45
C ILE A 28 -9.36 -16.18 -11.11
N ILE A 29 -8.66 -16.54 -10.04
CA ILE A 29 -9.27 -16.71 -8.72
C ILE A 29 -9.84 -15.39 -8.22
N VAL A 30 -9.08 -14.30 -8.36
CA VAL A 30 -9.52 -12.98 -7.91
C VAL A 30 -10.67 -12.43 -8.76
N ASN A 31 -10.60 -12.56 -10.09
CA ASN A 31 -11.65 -12.03 -10.96
C ASN A 31 -12.99 -12.75 -10.79
N ARG A 32 -13.00 -13.98 -10.27
CA ARG A 32 -14.24 -14.72 -9.94
C ARG A 32 -14.93 -14.24 -8.67
N ARG A 33 -14.23 -13.56 -7.75
CA ARG A 33 -14.79 -13.13 -6.45
C ARG A 33 -14.25 -11.76 -6.03
N PRO A 34 -14.72 -10.66 -6.63
CA PRO A 34 -14.34 -9.31 -6.21
C PRO A 34 -14.89 -8.99 -4.81
N HIS A 35 -14.07 -9.17 -3.78
CA HIS A 35 -14.37 -8.84 -2.38
C HIS A 35 -13.14 -8.19 -1.75
N LYS A 36 -13.30 -7.52 -0.61
CA LYS A 36 -12.17 -7.06 0.19
C LYS A 36 -11.42 -8.29 0.73
N VAL A 37 -10.13 -8.39 0.43
CA VAL A 37 -9.30 -9.51 0.90
C VAL A 37 -9.09 -9.41 2.41
N THR A 38 -9.33 -10.51 3.11
CA THR A 38 -9.15 -10.60 4.56
C THR A 38 -7.70 -10.91 4.93
N ILE A 39 -7.26 -10.50 6.14
CA ILE A 39 -5.92 -10.79 6.67
C ILE A 39 -5.62 -12.30 6.62
N ALA A 40 -6.58 -13.15 7.02
CA ALA A 40 -6.42 -14.60 7.03
C ALA A 40 -6.32 -15.21 5.61
N GLU A 41 -6.99 -14.62 4.64
CA GLU A 41 -6.84 -15.00 3.23
C GLU A 41 -5.46 -14.60 2.70
N SER A 42 -5.03 -13.36 2.92
CA SER A 42 -3.69 -12.88 2.54
C SER A 42 -2.58 -13.76 3.13
N ALA A 43 -2.65 -14.10 4.41
CA ALA A 43 -1.66 -14.92 5.09
C ALA A 43 -1.53 -16.32 4.45
N ARG A 44 -2.65 -16.98 4.13
CA ARG A 44 -2.64 -18.30 3.47
C ARG A 44 -1.98 -18.23 2.09
N TRP A 45 -2.28 -17.18 1.33
CA TRP A 45 -1.67 -16.98 0.02
C TRP A 45 -0.17 -16.67 0.12
N ILE A 46 0.26 -15.87 1.10
CA ILE A 46 1.70 -15.63 1.34
C ILE A 46 2.42 -16.94 1.63
N VAL A 47 1.88 -17.78 2.52
CA VAL A 47 2.44 -19.11 2.81
C VAL A 47 2.51 -19.97 1.55
N PHE A 48 1.48 -19.94 0.70
CA PHE A 48 1.49 -20.63 -0.58
C PHE A 48 2.62 -20.16 -1.51
N TYR A 49 2.80 -18.85 -1.71
CA TYR A 49 3.86 -18.32 -2.58
C TYR A 49 5.26 -18.56 -2.02
N ILE A 50 5.44 -18.43 -0.70
CA ILE A 50 6.70 -18.82 -0.03
C ILE A 50 6.96 -20.31 -0.24
N GLY A 51 5.93 -21.15 -0.12
CA GLY A 51 6.01 -22.58 -0.40
C GLY A 51 6.45 -22.87 -1.85
N CYS A 52 5.91 -22.15 -2.83
CA CYS A 52 6.35 -22.26 -4.23
C CYS A 52 7.82 -21.86 -4.41
N ALA A 53 8.27 -20.76 -3.77
CA ALA A 53 9.65 -20.31 -3.82
C ALA A 53 10.61 -21.34 -3.19
N VAL A 54 10.25 -21.87 -2.02
CA VAL A 54 11.03 -22.93 -1.34
C VAL A 54 11.07 -24.21 -2.16
N ALA A 55 9.95 -24.61 -2.77
CA ALA A 55 9.90 -25.79 -3.65
C ALA A 55 10.79 -25.60 -4.88
N PHE A 56 10.80 -24.41 -5.48
CA PHE A 56 11.73 -24.08 -6.56
C PHE A 56 13.18 -24.14 -6.08
N GLY A 57 13.50 -23.57 -4.92
CA GLY A 57 14.83 -23.64 -4.31
C GLY A 57 15.29 -25.07 -4.03
N ALA A 58 14.39 -25.95 -3.59
CA ALA A 58 14.67 -27.38 -3.45
C ALA A 58 14.95 -28.04 -4.82
N GLY A 59 14.25 -27.62 -5.88
CA GLY A 59 14.58 -28.03 -7.25
C GLY A 59 15.97 -27.58 -7.66
N VAL A 60 16.34 -26.32 -7.42
CA VAL A 60 17.70 -25.81 -7.66
C VAL A 60 18.73 -26.61 -6.85
N TRP A 61 18.41 -27.01 -5.62
CA TRP A 61 19.30 -27.82 -4.80
C TRP A 61 19.56 -29.21 -5.39
N ILE A 62 18.50 -29.90 -5.81
CA ILE A 62 18.61 -31.25 -6.38
C ILE A 62 19.33 -31.25 -7.73
N PHE A 63 19.05 -30.28 -8.60
CA PHE A 63 19.55 -30.28 -9.99
C PHE A 63 20.77 -29.38 -10.22
N GLY A 64 20.88 -28.31 -9.44
CA GLY A 64 21.95 -27.30 -9.53
C GLY A 64 22.97 -27.37 -8.39
N GLY A 65 22.72 -28.13 -7.32
CA GLY A 65 23.65 -28.31 -6.20
C GLY A 65 23.58 -27.22 -5.12
N ASP A 66 24.39 -27.40 -4.08
CA ASP A 66 24.36 -26.60 -2.85
C ASP A 66 24.62 -25.10 -3.08
N GLU A 67 25.65 -24.77 -3.88
CA GLU A 67 26.05 -23.37 -4.10
C GLU A 67 24.96 -22.56 -4.80
N HIS A 68 24.34 -23.13 -5.83
CA HIS A 68 23.28 -22.47 -6.60
C HIS A 68 21.99 -22.35 -5.80
N ALA A 69 21.66 -23.34 -4.97
CA ALA A 69 20.51 -23.27 -4.08
C ALA A 69 20.71 -22.22 -2.99
N ALA A 70 21.89 -22.16 -2.37
CA ALA A 70 22.23 -21.13 -1.41
C ALA A 70 22.16 -19.73 -2.04
N ALA A 71 22.68 -19.57 -3.25
CA ALA A 71 22.60 -18.33 -4.02
C ALA A 71 21.14 -17.93 -4.32
N TYR A 72 20.31 -18.86 -4.78
CA TYR A 72 18.89 -18.62 -5.04
C TYR A 72 18.14 -18.23 -3.77
N ILE A 73 18.30 -18.98 -2.68
CA ILE A 73 17.59 -18.70 -1.42
C ILE A 73 18.03 -17.37 -0.83
N THR A 74 19.34 -17.09 -0.84
CA THR A 74 19.89 -15.81 -0.34
C THR A 74 19.40 -14.64 -1.20
N GLY A 75 19.42 -14.79 -2.52
CA GLY A 75 18.86 -13.82 -3.45
C GLY A 75 17.36 -13.61 -3.24
N TYR A 76 16.59 -14.69 -3.10
CA TYR A 76 15.15 -14.66 -2.86
C TYR A 76 14.82 -13.91 -1.56
N ILE A 77 15.49 -14.23 -0.45
CA ILE A 77 15.27 -13.57 0.83
C ILE A 77 15.63 -12.08 0.74
N THR A 78 16.75 -11.76 0.07
CA THR A 78 17.20 -10.38 -0.14
C THR A 78 16.17 -9.59 -0.94
N GLU A 79 15.74 -10.11 -2.09
CA GLU A 79 14.73 -9.48 -2.94
C GLU A 79 13.36 -9.40 -2.25
N TYR A 80 12.95 -10.44 -1.53
CA TYR A 80 11.68 -10.46 -0.79
C TYR A 80 11.68 -9.37 0.27
N THR A 81 12.76 -9.24 1.04
CA THR A 81 12.93 -8.23 2.07
C THR A 81 12.91 -6.82 1.48
N LEU A 82 13.68 -6.57 0.41
CA LEU A 82 13.67 -5.28 -0.30
C LEU A 82 12.30 -4.97 -0.91
N SER A 83 11.57 -5.98 -1.37
CA SER A 83 10.22 -5.80 -1.93
C SER A 83 9.16 -5.41 -0.89
N VAL A 84 9.37 -5.73 0.39
CA VAL A 84 8.52 -5.25 1.50
C VAL A 84 8.65 -3.74 1.64
N ASP A 85 9.86 -3.20 1.48
CA ASP A 85 10.09 -1.75 1.52
C ASP A 85 9.34 -1.05 0.38
N ASN A 86 9.26 -1.68 -0.81
CA ASN A 86 8.53 -1.16 -1.97
C ASN A 86 7.02 -1.02 -1.70
N LEU A 87 6.45 -1.85 -0.82
CA LEU A 87 5.03 -1.80 -0.47
C LEU A 87 4.62 -0.49 0.17
N PHE A 88 5.52 0.17 0.91
CA PHE A 88 5.22 1.47 1.50
C PHE A 88 5.01 2.54 0.45
N ILE A 89 5.86 2.55 -0.58
CA ILE A 89 5.67 3.46 -1.72
C ILE A 89 4.39 3.12 -2.48
N PHE A 90 4.03 1.84 -2.60
CA PHE A 90 2.77 1.45 -3.26
C PHE A 90 1.55 1.93 -2.46
N MET A 91 1.51 1.68 -1.15
CA MET A 91 0.46 2.17 -0.24
C MET A 91 0.32 3.68 -0.32
N LEU A 92 1.46 4.37 -0.37
CA LEU A 92 1.48 5.80 -0.53
C LEU A 92 0.89 6.29 -1.85
N ILE A 93 1.32 5.71 -2.97
CA ILE A 93 0.80 6.09 -4.29
C ILE A 93 -0.71 5.83 -4.31
N MET A 94 -1.16 4.68 -3.78
CA MET A 94 -2.58 4.36 -3.70
C MET A 94 -3.37 5.35 -2.85
N ALA A 95 -2.82 5.74 -1.69
CA ALA A 95 -3.45 6.70 -0.78
C ALA A 95 -3.52 8.10 -1.40
N ASN A 96 -2.43 8.59 -2.00
CA ASN A 96 -2.37 9.91 -2.63
C ASN A 96 -3.31 10.06 -3.82
N PHE A 97 -3.54 8.96 -4.55
CA PHE A 97 -4.49 8.93 -5.66
C PHE A 97 -5.89 8.48 -5.21
N ALA A 98 -6.10 8.24 -3.91
CA ALA A 98 -7.35 7.74 -3.32
C ALA A 98 -7.95 6.56 -4.10
N VAL A 99 -7.12 5.57 -4.43
CA VAL A 99 -7.53 4.42 -5.24
C VAL A 99 -8.57 3.61 -4.47
N PRO A 100 -9.79 3.42 -5.02
CA PRO A 100 -10.83 2.65 -4.36
C PRO A 100 -10.36 1.22 -4.04
N ALA A 101 -10.67 0.70 -2.86
CA ALA A 101 -10.20 -0.60 -2.38
C ALA A 101 -10.47 -1.77 -3.38
N ILE A 102 -11.59 -1.71 -4.08
CA ILE A 102 -11.99 -2.70 -5.11
C ILE A 102 -11.01 -2.72 -6.29
N HIS A 103 -10.33 -1.61 -6.57
CA HIS A 103 -9.39 -1.45 -7.67
C HIS A 103 -7.93 -1.64 -7.28
N GLN A 104 -7.59 -1.52 -5.99
CA GLN A 104 -6.21 -1.67 -5.50
C GLN A 104 -5.57 -3.00 -5.94
N HIS A 105 -6.32 -4.11 -5.86
CA HIS A 105 -5.85 -5.42 -6.31
C HIS A 105 -5.39 -5.42 -7.77
N ARG A 106 -6.17 -4.78 -8.65
CA ARG A 106 -5.89 -4.74 -10.08
C ARG A 106 -4.68 -3.87 -10.39
N VAL A 107 -4.55 -2.72 -9.73
CA VAL A 107 -3.37 -1.86 -9.86
C VAL A 107 -2.12 -2.64 -9.42
N LEU A 108 -2.15 -3.30 -8.27
CA LEU A 108 -1.01 -4.09 -7.78
C LEU A 108 -0.63 -5.23 -8.73
N LEU A 109 -1.61 -5.97 -9.27
CA LEU A 109 -1.34 -7.05 -10.21
C LEU A 109 -0.67 -6.54 -11.48
N ILE A 110 -1.20 -5.46 -12.06
CA ILE A 110 -0.60 -4.87 -13.28
C ILE A 110 0.77 -4.27 -12.95
N GLY A 111 0.93 -3.67 -11.78
CA GLY A 111 2.21 -3.17 -11.28
C GLY A 111 3.26 -4.27 -11.15
N ILE A 112 2.93 -5.40 -10.52
CA ILE A 112 3.82 -6.57 -10.40
C ILE A 112 4.19 -7.14 -11.77
N MET A 113 3.23 -7.23 -12.69
CA MET A 113 3.49 -7.71 -14.05
C MET A 113 4.45 -6.76 -14.80
N MET A 114 4.23 -5.45 -14.68
CA MET A 114 5.13 -4.43 -15.26
C MET A 114 6.52 -4.49 -14.63
N ALA A 115 6.59 -4.61 -13.30
CA ALA A 115 7.83 -4.77 -12.53
C ALA A 115 8.62 -5.99 -13.01
N LEU A 116 7.99 -7.16 -13.14
CA LEU A 116 8.63 -8.40 -13.58
C LEU A 116 9.17 -8.28 -15.01
N VAL A 117 8.45 -7.60 -15.91
CA VAL A 117 8.95 -7.31 -17.27
C VAL A 117 10.14 -6.37 -17.22
N MET A 118 10.06 -5.26 -16.49
CA MET A 118 11.14 -4.28 -16.38
C MET A 118 12.40 -4.90 -15.75
N ARG A 119 12.24 -5.73 -14.72
CA ARG A 119 13.34 -6.45 -14.08
C ARG A 119 13.93 -7.50 -15.01
N GLY A 120 13.11 -8.23 -15.76
CA GLY A 120 13.58 -9.13 -16.80
C GLY A 120 14.44 -8.40 -17.85
N ILE A 121 14.03 -7.20 -18.26
CA ILE A 121 14.82 -6.34 -19.15
C ILE A 121 16.16 -5.99 -18.48
N PHE A 122 16.18 -5.46 -17.27
CA PHE A 122 17.44 -5.09 -16.61
C PHE A 122 18.38 -6.26 -16.37
N ILE A 123 17.85 -7.42 -16.00
CA ILE A 123 18.62 -8.64 -15.81
C ILE A 123 19.24 -9.07 -17.15
N GLY A 124 18.47 -8.98 -18.24
CA GLY A 124 18.95 -9.30 -19.59
C GLY A 124 19.99 -8.31 -20.12
N VAL A 125 19.86 -7.02 -19.81
CA VAL A 125 20.87 -6.00 -20.14
C VAL A 125 22.11 -6.16 -19.24
N GLY A 126 21.96 -6.69 -18.02
CA GLY A 126 23.03 -7.03 -17.09
C GLY A 126 23.42 -5.89 -16.15
N ALA A 127 23.97 -6.24 -14.98
CA ALA A 127 24.33 -5.30 -13.91
C ALA A 127 25.25 -4.15 -14.37
N GLN A 128 26.22 -4.46 -15.23
CA GLN A 128 27.21 -3.50 -15.73
C GLN A 128 26.60 -2.36 -16.55
N ALA A 129 25.48 -2.61 -17.24
CA ALA A 129 24.78 -1.57 -17.97
C ALA A 129 23.95 -0.66 -17.06
N VAL A 130 23.39 -1.21 -15.97
CA VAL A 130 22.58 -0.44 -15.00
C VAL A 130 23.45 0.58 -14.26
N GLN A 131 24.70 0.25 -13.94
CA GLN A 131 25.65 1.15 -13.29
C GLN A 131 25.95 2.43 -14.10
N ARG A 132 25.84 2.39 -15.43
CA ARG A 132 26.04 3.56 -16.32
C ARG A 132 24.90 4.57 -16.26
N PHE A 133 23.81 4.28 -15.56
CA PHE A 133 22.65 5.17 -15.41
C PHE A 133 22.64 5.90 -14.06
N SER A 134 23.80 6.26 -13.50
CA SER A 134 23.88 6.86 -12.16
C SER A 134 23.08 8.17 -12.00
N TRP A 135 22.88 8.92 -13.09
CA TRP A 135 22.02 10.12 -13.12
C TRP A 135 20.56 9.85 -12.72
N VAL A 136 20.08 8.62 -12.92
CA VAL A 136 18.71 8.20 -12.56
C VAL A 136 18.51 8.26 -11.04
N PHE A 137 19.54 7.91 -10.26
CA PHE A 137 19.50 8.00 -8.81
C PHE A 137 19.37 9.45 -8.31
N TRP A 138 20.00 10.42 -8.98
CA TRP A 138 19.83 11.85 -8.66
C TRP A 138 18.38 12.30 -8.84
N LEU A 139 17.76 11.96 -9.98
CA LEU A 139 16.38 12.33 -10.29
C LEU A 139 15.42 11.75 -9.25
N PHE A 140 15.51 10.44 -9.00
CA PHE A 140 14.58 9.77 -8.09
C PHE A 140 14.83 10.09 -6.63
N GLY A 141 16.09 10.20 -6.19
CA GLY A 141 16.44 10.64 -4.85
C GLY A 141 15.86 12.02 -4.54
N GLY A 142 15.98 12.97 -5.47
CA GLY A 142 15.38 14.31 -5.34
C GLY A 142 13.85 14.27 -5.25
N ILE A 143 13.18 13.47 -6.10
CA ILE A 143 11.72 13.31 -6.05
C ILE A 143 11.26 12.71 -4.72
N LEU A 144 11.97 11.70 -4.19
CA LEU A 144 11.64 11.07 -2.91
C LEU A 144 11.83 12.03 -1.73
N ILE A 145 12.93 12.78 -1.70
CA ILE A 145 13.17 13.80 -0.66
C ILE A 145 12.08 14.88 -0.70
N TYR A 146 11.72 15.37 -1.89
CA TYR A 146 10.64 16.33 -2.05
C TYR A 146 9.29 15.78 -1.54
N THR A 147 9.00 14.52 -1.87
CA THR A 147 7.76 13.84 -1.46
C THR A 147 7.72 13.62 0.06
N ALA A 148 8.84 13.22 0.65
CA ALA A 148 9.02 13.07 2.10
C ALA A 148 8.78 14.39 2.82
N TRP A 149 9.39 15.48 2.32
CA TRP A 149 9.19 16.82 2.86
C TRP A 149 7.71 17.22 2.79
N LYS A 150 7.07 17.01 1.65
CA LYS A 150 5.65 17.31 1.50
C LYS A 150 4.79 16.58 2.54
N PHE A 151 4.98 15.28 2.77
CA PHE A 151 4.16 14.58 3.78
C PHE A 151 4.45 14.96 5.21
N ALA A 152 5.70 15.33 5.53
CA ALA A 152 6.03 15.78 6.87
C ALA A 152 5.31 17.09 7.24
N PHE A 153 5.07 17.98 6.25
CA PHE A 153 4.63 19.36 6.50
C PHE A 153 3.24 19.74 5.98
N ASN A 154 2.64 19.00 5.03
CA ASN A 154 1.31 19.32 4.48
C ASN A 154 0.14 18.53 5.11
N ASN A 155 0.32 17.94 6.30
CA ASN A 155 -0.65 17.01 6.88
C ASN A 155 -1.58 17.64 7.93
N ASN A 156 -2.04 18.88 7.71
CA ASN A 156 -3.04 19.49 8.59
C ASN A 156 -4.41 18.86 8.32
N ASP A 157 -4.97 18.31 9.40
CA ASP A 157 -6.32 17.79 9.51
C ASP A 157 -7.35 18.90 9.13
N ASP A 158 -8.46 18.48 8.50
CA ASP A 158 -9.65 19.27 8.08
C ASP A 158 -9.70 19.85 6.66
N GLU A 159 -8.84 19.44 5.72
CA GLU A 159 -9.09 19.70 4.29
C GLU A 159 -9.72 18.49 3.61
N GLU A 160 -10.98 18.68 3.21
CA GLU A 160 -11.64 17.90 2.19
C GLU A 160 -10.68 17.69 1.00
N TYR A 161 -10.37 16.42 0.75
CA TYR A 161 -9.64 15.87 -0.40
C TYR A 161 -9.35 16.89 -1.51
N ASP A 162 -8.10 17.34 -1.64
CA ASP A 162 -7.65 18.07 -2.84
C ASP A 162 -7.16 17.04 -3.89
N PRO A 163 -7.95 16.73 -4.94
CA PRO A 163 -7.51 15.90 -6.06
C PRO A 163 -6.31 16.47 -6.86
N ASN A 164 -5.78 17.64 -6.47
CA ASN A 164 -4.67 18.32 -7.15
C ASN A 164 -3.30 18.14 -6.46
N GLY A 165 -3.03 16.95 -5.89
CA GLY A 165 -1.67 16.58 -5.48
C GLY A 165 -0.64 16.86 -6.60
N GLY A 166 0.57 17.31 -6.24
CA GLY A 166 1.57 17.82 -7.20
C GLY A 166 1.91 16.86 -8.35
N VAL A 167 1.94 15.55 -8.08
CA VAL A 167 2.12 14.50 -9.11
C VAL A 167 0.91 14.42 -10.05
N VAL A 168 -0.31 14.46 -9.51
CA VAL A 168 -1.56 14.49 -10.29
C VAL A 168 -1.61 15.74 -11.17
N ARG A 169 -1.21 16.90 -10.64
CA ARG A 169 -1.17 18.19 -11.36
C ARG A 169 -0.16 18.18 -12.50
N LEU A 170 1.03 17.60 -12.27
CA LEU A 170 2.06 17.46 -13.30
C LEU A 170 1.60 16.53 -14.42
N VAL A 171 1.00 15.38 -14.08
CA VAL A 171 0.51 14.43 -15.07
C VAL A 171 -0.69 14.99 -15.85
N ARG A 172 -1.61 15.72 -15.19
CA ARG A 172 -2.71 16.45 -15.85
C ARG A 172 -2.22 17.56 -16.78
N ARG A 173 -1.05 18.15 -16.51
CA ARG A 173 -0.45 19.16 -17.38
C ARG A 173 0.18 18.54 -18.64
N LEU A 174 0.66 17.31 -18.54
CA LEU A 174 1.34 16.60 -19.64
C LEU A 174 0.40 15.72 -20.46
N PHE A 175 -0.67 15.20 -19.87
CA PHE A 175 -1.60 14.28 -20.51
C PHE A 175 -3.07 14.65 -20.25
N PRO A 176 -3.99 14.41 -21.22
CA PRO A 176 -5.42 14.58 -21.01
C PRO A 176 -5.94 13.47 -20.09
N VAL A 177 -6.19 13.82 -18.83
CA VAL A 177 -6.58 12.88 -17.76
C VAL A 177 -7.97 13.22 -17.26
N THR A 178 -8.79 12.21 -16.99
CA THR A 178 -10.15 12.40 -16.45
C THR A 178 -10.12 12.69 -14.95
N ASP A 179 -11.06 13.50 -14.47
CA ASP A 179 -11.13 13.85 -13.05
C ASP A 179 -11.63 12.69 -12.17
N THR A 180 -12.38 11.76 -12.73
CA THR A 180 -13.03 10.67 -11.98
C THR A 180 -12.54 9.30 -12.39
N TYR A 181 -12.69 8.36 -11.47
CA TYR A 181 -12.43 6.93 -11.69
C TYR A 181 -13.56 6.31 -12.51
N HIS A 182 -13.25 5.86 -13.73
CA HIS A 182 -14.21 5.11 -14.58
C HIS A 182 -14.08 3.60 -14.37
N GLY A 183 -14.25 3.18 -13.12
CA GLY A 183 -14.05 1.79 -12.70
C GLY A 183 -12.63 1.33 -13.00
N SER A 184 -12.50 0.21 -13.71
CA SER A 184 -11.20 -0.37 -14.08
C SER A 184 -10.67 0.01 -15.46
N ARG A 185 -11.32 0.94 -16.17
CA ARG A 185 -10.87 1.34 -17.50
C ARG A 185 -9.60 2.17 -17.36
N LEU A 186 -8.60 1.87 -18.19
CA LEU A 186 -7.33 2.62 -18.23
C LEU A 186 -7.41 3.87 -19.10
N THR A 187 -8.27 3.82 -20.12
CA THR A 187 -8.54 4.95 -21.00
C THR A 187 -10.04 5.03 -21.26
N ILE A 188 -10.53 6.24 -21.48
CA ILE A 188 -11.89 6.48 -21.95
C ILE A 188 -11.86 7.46 -23.10
N LYS A 189 -12.93 7.45 -23.91
CA LYS A 189 -13.13 8.45 -24.97
C LYS A 189 -14.17 9.44 -24.45
N GLN A 190 -13.79 10.70 -24.32
CA GLN A 190 -14.66 11.80 -23.91
C GLN A 190 -14.47 12.93 -24.92
N ASP A 191 -15.58 13.49 -25.41
CA ASP A 191 -15.58 14.57 -26.40
C ASP A 191 -14.71 14.30 -27.65
N GLY A 192 -14.77 13.07 -28.15
CA GLY A 192 -14.02 12.64 -29.34
C GLY A 192 -12.54 12.35 -29.12
N ARG A 193 -11.96 12.72 -27.96
CA ARG A 193 -10.54 12.52 -27.62
C ARG A 193 -10.35 11.34 -26.66
N ARG A 194 -9.23 10.63 -26.78
CA ARG A 194 -8.84 9.60 -25.80
C ARG A 194 -8.22 10.27 -24.58
N MET A 195 -8.77 9.99 -23.41
CA MET A 195 -8.29 10.48 -22.13
C MET A 195 -7.80 9.31 -21.29
N LEU A 196 -6.73 9.54 -20.52
CA LEU A 196 -6.19 8.61 -19.55
C LEU A 196 -7.03 8.70 -18.27
N THR A 197 -7.30 7.56 -17.63
CA THR A 197 -7.96 7.58 -16.32
C THR A 197 -6.92 7.70 -15.20
N PRO A 198 -7.32 8.15 -13.99
CA PRO A 198 -6.45 8.13 -12.82
C PRO A 198 -5.82 6.74 -12.56
N MET A 199 -6.56 5.66 -12.82
CA MET A 199 -6.04 4.28 -12.71
C MET A 199 -4.79 4.04 -13.55
N PHE A 200 -4.74 4.56 -14.77
CA PHE A 200 -3.57 4.39 -15.63
C PHE A 200 -2.35 5.09 -15.05
N ILE A 201 -2.52 6.30 -14.51
CA ILE A 201 -1.42 7.05 -13.87
C ILE A 201 -0.90 6.29 -12.67
N VAL A 202 -1.78 5.78 -11.82
CA VAL A 202 -1.40 5.02 -10.63
C VAL A 202 -0.59 3.79 -11.01
N ILE A 203 -1.02 3.04 -12.04
CA ILE A 203 -0.29 1.86 -12.51
C ILE A 203 1.11 2.22 -13.00
N ILE A 204 1.25 3.31 -13.77
CA ILE A 204 2.55 3.79 -14.25
C ILE A 204 3.41 4.27 -13.07
N ALA A 205 2.82 4.96 -12.09
CA ALA A 205 3.54 5.41 -10.91
C ALA A 205 4.07 4.24 -10.06
N ILE A 206 3.27 3.18 -9.88
CA ILE A 206 3.70 1.97 -9.17
C ILE A 206 4.80 1.24 -9.93
N GLY A 207 4.64 1.02 -11.24
CA GLY A 207 5.68 0.38 -12.06
C GLY A 207 6.97 1.21 -12.12
N GLY A 208 6.84 2.54 -12.20
CA GLY A 208 7.95 3.49 -12.12
C GLY A 208 8.64 3.48 -10.77
N ALA A 209 7.90 3.35 -9.67
CA ALA A 209 8.49 3.21 -8.34
C ALA A 209 9.31 1.92 -8.21
N ASP A 210 8.80 0.77 -8.68
CA ASP A 210 9.58 -0.48 -8.68
C ASP A 210 10.85 -0.36 -9.54
N LEU A 211 10.76 0.32 -10.69
CA LEU A 211 11.91 0.63 -11.54
C LEU A 211 13.02 1.37 -10.78
N VAL A 212 12.69 2.30 -9.88
CA VAL A 212 13.67 2.96 -9.01
C VAL A 212 14.34 1.96 -8.07
N PHE A 213 13.54 1.12 -7.42
CA PHE A 213 14.05 0.13 -6.48
C PHE A 213 14.87 -0.96 -7.17
N ALA A 214 14.56 -1.27 -8.44
CA ALA A 214 15.35 -2.18 -9.26
C ALA A 214 16.79 -1.68 -9.41
N VAL A 215 17.03 -0.37 -9.42
CA VAL A 215 18.40 0.17 -9.58
C VAL A 215 19.29 -0.14 -8.37
N ASP A 216 18.73 -0.25 -7.16
CA ASP A 216 19.47 -0.65 -5.94
C ASP A 216 19.47 -2.16 -5.72
N SER A 217 18.34 -2.82 -5.96
CA SER A 217 18.19 -4.27 -5.74
C SER A 217 18.92 -5.12 -6.78
N ILE A 218 18.98 -4.72 -8.05
CA ILE A 218 19.62 -5.51 -9.11
C ILE A 218 21.14 -5.65 -8.90
N PRO A 219 21.92 -4.58 -8.66
CA PRO A 219 23.33 -4.72 -8.31
C PRO A 219 23.53 -5.58 -7.04
N ALA A 220 22.66 -5.44 -6.05
CA ALA A 220 22.74 -6.22 -4.81
C ALA A 220 22.59 -7.73 -5.05
N ILE A 221 21.60 -8.16 -5.84
CA ILE A 221 21.42 -9.58 -6.14
C ILE A 221 22.49 -10.12 -7.09
N PHE A 222 22.98 -9.32 -8.05
CA PHE A 222 24.13 -9.71 -8.86
C PHE A 222 25.42 -9.85 -8.00
N GLY A 223 25.52 -9.11 -6.89
CA GLY A 223 26.56 -9.31 -5.88
C GLY A 223 26.49 -10.67 -5.16
N ILE A 224 25.31 -11.30 -5.12
CA ILE A 224 25.12 -12.66 -4.56
C ILE A 224 25.39 -13.72 -5.63
N THR A 225 24.88 -13.53 -6.84
CA THR A 225 25.03 -14.48 -7.95
C THR A 225 25.09 -13.78 -9.30
N GLN A 226 26.02 -14.21 -10.16
CA GLN A 226 26.14 -13.73 -11.54
C GLN A 226 25.25 -14.53 -12.52
N ASP A 227 24.52 -15.52 -12.02
CA ASP A 227 23.61 -16.32 -12.81
C ASP A 227 22.27 -15.60 -13.03
N ALA A 228 22.10 -15.04 -14.23
CA ALA A 228 20.89 -14.31 -14.61
C ALA A 228 19.60 -15.13 -14.44
N TYR A 229 19.66 -16.46 -14.57
CA TYR A 229 18.50 -17.32 -14.35
C TYR A 229 18.08 -17.34 -12.88
N LEU A 230 19.05 -17.50 -11.98
CA LEU A 230 18.78 -17.48 -10.54
C LEU A 230 18.37 -16.08 -10.06
N VAL A 231 18.98 -15.03 -10.60
CA VAL A 231 18.57 -13.64 -10.33
C VAL A 231 17.11 -13.41 -10.73
N PHE A 232 16.74 -13.81 -11.96
CA PHE A 232 15.37 -13.68 -12.46
C PHE A 232 14.38 -14.48 -11.63
N ALA A 233 14.69 -15.75 -11.34
CA ALA A 233 13.81 -16.61 -10.56
C ALA A 233 13.61 -16.06 -9.14
N ALA A 234 14.69 -15.72 -8.43
CA ALA A 234 14.63 -15.19 -7.07
C ALA A 234 13.76 -13.93 -6.99
N ASN A 235 13.97 -12.99 -7.91
CA ASN A 235 13.18 -11.77 -7.97
C ASN A 235 11.71 -12.02 -8.33
N ALA A 236 11.45 -12.87 -9.33
CA ALA A 236 10.09 -13.20 -9.73
C ALA A 236 9.28 -13.83 -8.60
N PHE A 237 9.84 -14.82 -7.90
CA PHE A 237 9.20 -15.46 -6.76
C PHE A 237 9.04 -14.50 -5.57
N ALA A 238 9.98 -13.58 -5.35
CA ALA A 238 9.87 -12.55 -4.32
C ALA A 238 8.67 -11.61 -4.56
N LEU A 239 8.45 -11.21 -5.82
CA LEU A 239 7.35 -10.29 -6.18
C LEU A 239 5.96 -10.93 -6.13
N MET A 240 5.82 -12.26 -6.23
CA MET A 240 4.52 -12.93 -6.30
C MET A 240 3.66 -12.77 -5.04
N GLY A 241 4.28 -12.75 -3.86
CA GLY A 241 3.57 -12.61 -2.58
C GLY A 241 3.27 -11.15 -2.20
N LEU A 242 3.79 -10.19 -2.96
CA LEU A 242 3.77 -8.77 -2.62
C LEU A 242 2.34 -8.22 -2.52
N ARG A 243 1.46 -8.62 -3.45
CA ARG A 243 0.07 -8.18 -3.45
C ARG A 243 -0.65 -8.58 -2.16
N GLN A 244 -0.45 -9.80 -1.68
CA GLN A 244 -1.07 -10.28 -0.45
C GLN A 244 -0.48 -9.59 0.76
N LEU A 245 0.83 -9.32 0.74
CA LEU A 245 1.50 -8.58 1.79
C LEU A 245 0.97 -7.14 1.88
N TYR A 246 0.64 -6.50 0.75
CA TYR A 246 -0.06 -5.22 0.74
C TYR A 246 -1.38 -5.28 1.52
N PHE A 247 -2.25 -6.28 1.29
CA PHE A 247 -3.53 -6.37 1.99
C PHE A 247 -3.37 -6.80 3.45
N LEU A 248 -2.37 -7.62 3.73
CA LEU A 248 -2.01 -7.97 5.10
C LEU A 248 -1.61 -6.70 5.87
N LEU A 249 -0.66 -5.94 5.33
CA LEU A 249 -0.18 -4.69 5.91
C LEU A 249 -1.25 -3.61 5.95
N GLY A 250 -2.07 -3.47 4.91
CA GLY A 250 -3.17 -2.51 4.85
C GLY A 250 -4.10 -2.59 6.06
N GLY A 251 -4.48 -3.80 6.48
CA GLY A 251 -5.29 -4.00 7.67
C GLY A 251 -4.60 -3.64 9.00
N LEU A 252 -3.26 -3.69 9.04
CA LEU A 252 -2.47 -3.17 10.17
C LEU A 252 -2.38 -1.64 10.10
N VAL A 253 -2.14 -1.13 8.90
CA VAL A 253 -1.89 0.28 8.57
C VAL A 253 -3.10 1.17 8.83
N GLU A 254 -4.33 0.70 8.58
CA GLU A 254 -5.57 1.44 8.92
C GLU A 254 -5.68 1.80 10.42
N LYS A 255 -4.94 1.11 11.29
CA LYS A 255 -4.91 1.38 12.75
C LYS A 255 -3.81 2.36 13.15
N LEU A 256 -2.99 2.83 12.21
CA LEU A 256 -1.78 3.61 12.48
C LEU A 256 -1.99 5.11 12.24
N VAL A 257 -2.32 5.84 13.31
CA VAL A 257 -2.54 7.31 13.28
C VAL A 257 -1.32 8.09 12.77
N TYR A 258 -0.10 7.63 13.06
CA TYR A 258 1.15 8.32 12.68
C TYR A 258 1.79 7.75 11.41
N LEU A 259 1.03 7.01 10.60
CA LEU A 259 1.56 6.39 9.38
C LEU A 259 2.20 7.39 8.43
N THR A 260 1.56 8.54 8.18
CA THR A 260 2.05 9.55 7.24
C THR A 260 3.44 10.08 7.62
N TYR A 261 3.69 10.28 8.93
CA TYR A 261 5.00 10.67 9.44
C TYR A 261 6.04 9.55 9.29
N GLY A 262 5.65 8.29 9.55
CA GLY A 262 6.51 7.14 9.31
C GLY A 262 6.92 7.01 7.85
N LEU A 263 5.97 7.18 6.94
CA LEU A 263 6.22 7.19 5.49
C LEU A 263 7.15 8.35 5.10
N ALA A 264 6.95 9.55 5.64
CA ALA A 264 7.83 10.69 5.36
C ALA A 264 9.29 10.40 5.75
N VAL A 265 9.51 9.82 6.94
CA VAL A 265 10.86 9.46 7.40
C VAL A 265 11.48 8.38 6.51
N ILE A 266 10.73 7.33 6.16
CA ILE A 266 11.21 6.25 5.30
C ILE A 266 11.57 6.79 3.91
N LEU A 267 10.71 7.59 3.28
CA LEU A 267 10.95 8.17 1.96
C LEU A 267 12.14 9.13 1.96
N GLY A 268 12.26 9.95 3.01
CA GLY A 268 13.39 10.87 3.16
C GLY A 268 14.70 10.10 3.30
N PHE A 269 14.71 9.04 4.11
CA PHE A 269 15.86 8.18 4.28
C PHE A 269 16.26 7.46 2.98
N ILE A 270 15.31 6.84 2.27
CA ILE A 270 15.57 6.19 0.98
C ILE A 270 16.05 7.22 -0.04
N GLY A 271 15.40 8.38 -0.13
CA GLY A 271 15.81 9.46 -1.04
C GLY A 271 17.23 9.94 -0.79
N VAL A 272 17.60 10.14 0.48
CA VAL A 272 18.99 10.46 0.88
C VAL A 272 19.94 9.33 0.49
N LYS A 273 19.59 8.06 0.75
CA LYS A 273 20.39 6.90 0.32
C LYS A 273 20.68 6.93 -1.18
N LEU A 274 19.66 7.16 -2.02
CA LEU A 274 19.84 7.21 -3.48
C LEU A 274 20.76 8.37 -3.90
N VAL A 275 20.63 9.55 -3.28
CA VAL A 275 21.52 10.69 -3.56
C VAL A 275 22.96 10.40 -3.13
N LEU A 276 23.17 9.77 -1.97
CA LEU A 276 24.50 9.40 -1.50
C LEU A 276 25.15 8.35 -2.40
N HIS A 277 24.37 7.38 -2.89
CA HIS A 277 24.85 6.42 -3.88
C HIS A 277 25.21 7.11 -5.21
N ALA A 278 24.38 8.05 -5.66
CA ALA A 278 24.65 8.84 -6.86
C ALA A 278 25.89 9.74 -6.74
N LEU A 279 26.22 10.19 -5.52
CA LEU A 279 27.45 10.92 -5.21
C LEU A 279 28.69 10.02 -5.22
N HIS A 280 28.56 8.77 -4.79
CA HIS A 280 29.61 7.77 -4.90
C HIS A 280 29.92 7.41 -6.35
N GLU A 281 28.88 7.11 -7.13
CA GLU A 281 28.97 6.73 -8.55
C GLU A 281 28.95 7.96 -9.49
N ASN A 282 29.37 9.11 -8.97
CA ASN A 282 29.21 10.38 -9.66
C ASN A 282 30.12 10.47 -10.89
N GLU A 283 29.51 10.47 -12.07
CA GLU A 283 30.16 10.76 -13.36
C GLU A 283 29.78 12.16 -13.89
N LEU A 284 29.05 12.99 -13.11
CA LEU A 284 28.56 14.29 -13.58
C LEU A 284 29.67 15.35 -13.56
N PRO A 285 29.98 16.02 -14.68
CA PRO A 285 31.15 16.91 -14.79
C PRO A 285 31.05 18.17 -13.92
N PHE A 286 29.85 18.52 -13.43
CA PHE A 286 29.62 19.69 -12.57
C PHE A 286 29.61 19.38 -11.07
N ILE A 287 29.60 18.11 -10.66
CA ILE A 287 29.71 17.68 -9.25
C ILE A 287 31.08 17.01 -9.09
N ASN A 288 31.91 17.48 -8.16
CA ASN A 288 33.24 16.93 -7.89
C ASN A 288 34.13 16.73 -9.15
N GLY A 289 33.97 17.57 -10.17
CA GLY A 289 34.73 17.47 -11.44
C GLY A 289 34.46 16.21 -12.26
N GLY A 290 33.39 15.46 -11.98
CA GLY A 290 33.13 14.15 -12.59
C GLY A 290 33.87 12.98 -11.95
N GLU A 291 34.56 13.20 -10.83
CA GLU A 291 35.19 12.12 -10.05
C GLU A 291 34.28 11.62 -8.91
N HIS A 292 34.45 10.34 -8.57
CA HIS A 292 33.78 9.67 -7.45
C HIS A 292 34.11 10.35 -6.12
N VAL A 293 33.08 10.65 -5.31
CA VAL A 293 33.28 11.24 -3.97
C VAL A 293 33.55 10.11 -2.96
N THR A 294 34.81 9.75 -2.77
CA THR A 294 35.25 8.59 -1.97
C THR A 294 35.06 8.71 -0.45
N TRP A 295 34.67 9.90 0.06
CA TRP A 295 34.44 10.12 1.50
C TRP A 295 32.98 9.93 1.92
N VAL A 296 32.05 9.80 0.97
CA VAL A 296 30.64 9.57 1.32
C VAL A 296 30.52 8.18 1.96
N PRO A 297 29.66 7.95 2.96
CA PRO A 297 29.41 6.60 3.47
C PRO A 297 28.42 5.84 2.56
N GLU A 298 28.74 4.61 2.16
CA GLU A 298 27.75 3.72 1.53
C GLU A 298 26.80 3.19 2.60
N ILE A 299 25.50 3.42 2.42
CA ILE A 299 24.48 2.87 3.32
C ILE A 299 24.22 1.43 2.90
N ASN A 300 24.74 0.49 3.70
CA ASN A 300 24.48 -0.93 3.54
C ASN A 300 22.96 -1.23 3.58
N ASN A 301 22.50 -2.14 2.72
CA ASN A 301 21.11 -2.61 2.68
C ASN A 301 20.59 -3.09 4.03
N TRP A 302 21.43 -3.72 4.85
CA TRP A 302 21.05 -4.13 6.20
C TRP A 302 20.77 -2.95 7.14
N VAL A 303 21.53 -1.85 7.00
CA VAL A 303 21.27 -0.61 7.74
C VAL A 303 19.98 0.02 7.26
N SER A 304 19.74 0.02 5.94
CA SER A 304 18.49 0.51 5.36
C SER A 304 17.27 -0.22 5.92
N LEU A 305 17.31 -1.55 5.91
CA LEU A 305 16.27 -2.40 6.48
C LEU A 305 16.07 -2.12 7.97
N ALA A 306 17.17 -2.05 8.74
CA ALA A 306 17.09 -1.79 10.17
C ALA A 306 16.43 -0.43 10.48
N VAL A 307 16.76 0.62 9.72
CA VAL A 307 16.14 1.93 9.84
C VAL A 307 14.65 1.86 9.53
N ILE A 308 14.27 1.21 8.43
CA ILE A 308 12.86 1.07 8.02
C ILE A 308 12.07 0.30 9.09
N VAL A 309 12.55 -0.87 9.51
CA VAL A 309 11.92 -1.68 10.57
C VAL A 309 11.81 -0.89 11.88
N THR A 310 12.83 -0.11 12.24
CA THR A 310 12.81 0.72 13.45
C THR A 310 11.75 1.80 13.35
N VAL A 311 11.72 2.56 12.25
CA VAL A 311 10.72 3.62 12.03
C VAL A 311 9.32 3.04 12.04
N LEU A 312 9.09 1.89 11.39
CA LEU A 312 7.80 1.19 11.41
C LEU A 312 7.42 0.72 12.79
N THR A 313 8.35 0.15 13.54
CA THR A 313 8.09 -0.32 14.91
C THR A 313 7.70 0.86 15.79
N VAL A 314 8.47 1.95 15.74
CA VAL A 314 8.21 3.16 16.53
C VAL A 314 6.88 3.79 16.15
N THR A 315 6.60 3.97 14.86
CA THR A 315 5.34 4.58 14.38
C THR A 315 4.13 3.69 14.67
N THR A 316 4.28 2.37 14.54
CA THR A 316 3.25 1.40 14.90
C THR A 316 2.93 1.45 16.39
N VAL A 317 3.96 1.37 17.24
CA VAL A 317 3.80 1.41 18.69
C VAL A 317 3.22 2.75 19.14
N ALA A 318 3.74 3.87 18.65
CA ALA A 318 3.24 5.20 18.96
C ALA A 318 1.76 5.35 18.56
N SER A 319 1.38 4.85 17.39
CA SER A 319 0.00 4.88 16.90
C SER A 319 -0.94 4.00 17.74
N MET A 320 -0.51 2.80 18.10
CA MET A 320 -1.30 1.90 18.96
C MET A 320 -1.49 2.49 20.36
N ILE A 321 -0.46 3.12 20.93
CA ILE A 321 -0.55 3.80 22.23
C ILE A 321 -1.54 4.95 22.16
N LYS A 322 -1.49 5.77 21.11
CA LYS A 322 -2.44 6.89 20.91
C LYS A 322 -3.87 6.38 20.72
N SER A 323 -4.09 5.42 19.83
CA SER A 323 -5.41 4.83 19.57
C SER A 323 -6.06 4.24 20.85
N ARG A 324 -5.27 3.53 21.67
CA ARG A 324 -5.74 3.02 22.98
C ARG A 324 -6.07 4.14 23.96
N ARG A 325 -5.26 5.21 24.00
CA ARG A 325 -5.52 6.38 24.86
C ARG A 325 -6.79 7.11 24.45
N ASP A 326 -7.02 7.29 23.16
CA ASP A 326 -8.20 7.98 22.64
C ASP A 326 -9.48 7.16 22.90
N THR A 327 -9.42 5.84 22.71
CA THR A 327 -10.53 4.93 23.05
C THR A 327 -10.84 4.95 24.56
N ARG A 328 -9.82 4.96 25.41
CA ARG A 328 -9.99 5.05 26.87
C ARG A 328 -10.58 6.39 27.30
N ARG A 329 -10.11 7.50 26.72
CA ARG A 329 -10.67 8.84 26.98
C ARG A 329 -12.13 8.95 26.54
N ALA A 330 -12.47 8.38 25.39
CA ALA A 330 -13.86 8.32 24.93
C ALA A 330 -14.75 7.49 25.87
N ALA A 331 -14.24 6.37 26.40
CA ALA A 331 -14.94 5.55 27.39
C ALA A 331 -15.11 6.23 28.75
N GLU A 332 -14.09 6.99 29.21
CA GLU A 332 -14.15 7.78 30.45
C GLU A 332 -15.16 8.95 30.34
N GLN A 333 -15.36 9.51 29.15
CA GLN A 333 -16.36 10.56 28.88
C GLN A 333 -17.81 10.04 28.73
N SER A 334 -18.01 8.73 28.52
CA SER A 334 -19.33 8.13 28.28
C SER A 334 -19.91 7.35 29.47
N LEU A 335 -19.28 7.42 30.66
CA LEU A 335 -19.88 6.92 31.90
C LEU A 335 -21.06 7.80 32.35
N PRO A 336 -22.27 7.23 32.58
CA PRO A 336 -23.41 7.98 33.09
C PRO A 336 -23.24 8.17 34.60
N GLY A 337 -22.79 9.35 35.03
CA GLY A 337 -22.53 9.56 36.44
C GLY A 337 -21.99 10.94 36.81
N GLN A 338 -22.70 12.01 36.44
CA GLN A 338 -22.69 13.22 37.25
C GLN A 338 -24.03 13.94 37.08
N PRO A 339 -24.77 14.24 38.17
CA PRO A 339 -25.90 15.14 38.08
C PRO A 339 -25.36 16.49 37.62
N ALA A 340 -25.96 17.05 36.58
CA ALA A 340 -25.76 18.44 36.24
C ALA A 340 -26.19 19.27 37.47
N THR A 341 -25.25 19.63 38.34
CA THR A 341 -25.43 20.74 39.27
C THR A 341 -25.55 21.98 38.40
N GLY A 342 -26.80 22.36 38.14
CA GLY A 342 -27.14 23.58 37.43
C GLY A 342 -26.45 24.76 38.09
N GLN A 343 -25.56 25.41 37.36
CA GLN A 343 -25.35 26.83 37.54
C GLN A 343 -26.52 27.53 36.85
N PRO A 344 -27.32 28.34 37.57
CA PRO A 344 -28.30 29.18 36.91
C PRO A 344 -27.53 30.19 36.06
N ALA A 345 -27.69 30.09 34.74
CA ALA A 345 -27.22 31.10 33.81
C ALA A 345 -27.94 32.42 34.14
N THR A 346 -27.23 33.34 34.78
CA THR A 346 -27.64 34.74 34.92
C THR A 346 -27.83 35.34 33.53
N GLY A 347 -29.00 35.93 33.32
CA GLY A 347 -29.53 36.28 32.01
C GLY A 347 -28.71 37.28 31.20
N GLN A 348 -28.79 37.10 29.89
CA GLN A 348 -28.75 38.20 28.94
C GLN A 348 -30.00 38.07 28.05
N THR A 349 -30.92 39.00 28.26
CA THR A 349 -32.10 39.22 27.45
C THR A 349 -31.64 39.72 26.08
N ALA A 350 -31.65 38.84 25.06
CA ALA A 350 -31.54 39.26 23.68
C ALA A 350 -32.92 39.74 23.22
N SER A 351 -33.01 41.04 22.99
CA SER A 351 -34.15 41.80 22.48
C SER A 351 -34.81 41.15 21.25
N GLU A 352 -36.12 40.96 21.35
CA GLU A 352 -37.02 40.64 20.23
C GLU A 352 -36.93 41.76 19.17
N GLN A 353 -36.44 41.43 17.97
CA GLN A 353 -36.67 42.24 16.79
C GLN A 353 -37.98 41.80 16.14
N SER A 354 -38.99 42.64 16.32
CA SER A 354 -40.25 42.62 15.58
C SER A 354 -39.99 42.85 14.09
N VAL A 355 -40.34 41.88 13.24
CA VAL A 355 -40.48 42.09 11.80
C VAL A 355 -41.95 41.93 11.44
N SER A 356 -42.56 43.08 11.16
CA SER A 356 -43.95 43.21 10.72
C SER A 356 -44.03 43.13 9.20
N GLY A 357 -44.88 42.21 8.71
CA GLY A 357 -45.75 42.46 7.55
C GLY A 357 -45.31 41.91 6.19
N GLN A 358 -45.91 40.79 5.78
CA GLN A 358 -46.62 40.74 4.48
C GLN A 358 -47.63 39.59 4.47
N SER A 359 -48.92 39.96 4.39
CA SER A 359 -50.06 39.07 4.22
C SER A 359 -50.26 38.73 2.74
N VAL A 360 -50.32 37.43 2.41
CA VAL A 360 -50.84 36.94 1.13
C VAL A 360 -51.94 35.91 1.40
N SER A 361 -53.08 36.13 0.76
CA SER A 361 -54.33 35.37 0.90
C SER A 361 -54.50 34.36 -0.25
N GLY A 362 -55.15 33.23 0.03
CA GLY A 362 -55.55 32.16 -0.90
C GLY A 362 -54.68 30.91 -0.75
N GLN A 363 -55.18 29.67 -0.61
CA GLN A 363 -56.47 29.09 -0.97
C GLN A 363 -56.62 27.77 -0.17
N SER A 364 -57.78 27.55 0.44
CA SER A 364 -58.12 26.33 1.18
C SER A 364 -58.36 25.15 0.24
N VAL A 365 -57.62 24.05 0.42
CA VAL A 365 -57.90 22.75 -0.23
C VAL A 365 -58.19 21.71 0.84
N SER A 366 -59.41 21.18 0.78
CA SER A 366 -59.92 20.08 1.61
C SER A 366 -59.49 18.74 1.04
N GLY A 367 -59.05 17.78 1.88
CA GLY A 367 -58.73 16.43 1.43
C GLY A 367 -58.21 15.48 2.52
N GLN A 368 -59.15 14.78 3.17
CA GLN A 368 -59.05 13.45 3.82
C GLN A 368 -57.98 13.18 4.91
N SER A 369 -58.45 13.15 6.15
CA SER A 369 -57.84 12.42 7.27
C SER A 369 -58.09 10.90 7.14
N VAL A 370 -57.02 10.12 6.95
CA VAL A 370 -57.05 8.65 7.06
C VAL A 370 -56.47 8.25 8.42
N SER A 371 -57.28 7.54 9.19
CA SER A 371 -56.98 7.02 10.52
C SER A 371 -56.14 5.74 10.42
N GLY A 372 -55.05 5.65 11.18
CA GLY A 372 -54.23 4.45 11.34
C GLY A 372 -53.90 4.24 12.82
N GLN A 373 -54.36 3.12 13.38
CA GLN A 373 -54.32 2.78 14.81
C GLN A 373 -52.90 2.65 15.39
N ALA A 374 -52.72 3.18 16.60
CA ALA A 374 -51.59 2.87 17.46
C ALA A 374 -51.75 1.45 18.04
N VAL A 375 -50.79 0.56 17.77
CA VAL A 375 -50.71 -0.78 18.37
C VAL A 375 -49.89 -0.68 19.65
N SER A 376 -50.54 -0.99 20.78
CA SER A 376 -49.93 -1.08 22.11
C SER A 376 -49.44 -2.50 22.36
N GLY A 377 -48.14 -2.69 22.61
CA GLY A 377 -47.55 -3.99 22.95
C GLY A 377 -47.69 -4.29 24.44
N GLN A 378 -48.31 -5.42 24.78
CA GLN A 378 -48.42 -5.94 26.15
C GLN A 378 -47.12 -6.60 26.62
N SER A 379 -46.72 -6.26 27.85
CA SER A 379 -45.69 -6.90 28.65
C SER A 379 -46.16 -8.27 29.19
N VAL A 380 -45.39 -9.32 28.92
CA VAL A 380 -45.61 -10.68 29.44
C VAL A 380 -44.97 -10.81 30.82
N SER A 381 -45.78 -11.14 31.84
CA SER A 381 -45.33 -11.49 33.19
C SER A 381 -45.54 -12.99 33.40
N GLY A 382 -44.49 -13.68 33.86
CA GLY A 382 -44.47 -15.13 34.02
C GLY A 382 -45.35 -15.62 35.17
N GLN A 383 -46.08 -16.72 34.94
CA GLN A 383 -46.77 -17.48 35.98
C GLN A 383 -45.90 -18.67 36.39
N SER A 384 -45.67 -18.77 37.70
CA SER A 384 -45.13 -19.91 38.43
C SER A 384 -46.15 -21.07 38.45
N VAL A 385 -45.74 -22.25 37.99
CA VAL A 385 -46.47 -23.50 38.19
C VAL A 385 -45.72 -24.35 39.21
N SER A 386 -46.44 -24.73 40.26
CA SER A 386 -46.03 -25.63 41.34
C SER A 386 -46.76 -26.96 41.20
N GLU A 387 -46.04 -28.08 41.23
CA GLU A 387 -46.58 -29.42 41.52
C GLU A 387 -45.50 -30.28 42.21
N PRO A 388 -45.88 -31.34 42.96
CA PRO A 388 -45.28 -31.67 44.25
C PRO A 388 -44.35 -32.88 44.22
N ALA A 389 -43.59 -33.02 45.31
CA ALA A 389 -42.78 -34.19 45.62
C ALA A 389 -43.62 -35.32 46.24
N ASP A 390 -43.45 -36.56 45.78
CA ASP A 390 -43.22 -37.70 46.69
C ASP A 390 -42.71 -38.98 45.99
N GLN A 391 -41.58 -39.48 46.53
CA GLN A 391 -41.23 -40.86 46.92
C GLN A 391 -41.36 -42.10 45.98
N ALA A 392 -40.18 -42.72 45.77
CA ALA A 392 -39.77 -44.08 46.17
C ALA A 392 -39.95 -45.33 45.27
N SER A 393 -38.84 -46.10 45.22
CA SER A 393 -38.64 -47.53 44.85
C SER A 393 -38.86 -47.91 43.37
N ASN A 394 -38.03 -48.72 42.72
CA ASN A 394 -37.20 -49.85 43.17
C ASN A 394 -36.01 -50.06 42.21
#